data_AF-A0A5J4X4H1-F1
#
_entry.id   AF-A0A5J4X4H1-F1
#
_cell.length_a   1.000
_cell.length_b   1.000
_cell.length_c   1.000
_cell.angle_alpha   90.00
_cell.angle_beta   90.00
_cell.angle_gamma   90.00
#
_symmetry.space_group_name_H-M   'P 1'
#
loop_
_entity.id
_entity.type
_entity.pdbx_description
1 polymer ?
#
loop_
_entity_poly.entity_id
_entity_poly.type
_entity_poly.pdbx_seq_one_letter_code
_entity_poly.pdbx_strand_id
1 'polypeptide(L)'
;MSKKSIRSSIPTRSSRVGAANIPQQVLSIRSTDKNSTSEKQSKAGSKALCDLIDGNQLIGESLVKTGFAQIALHSINTALQERNQSSSSSTTIIFGIPNFVISGILDVLFKLVATSEQLQLLSVLINPLEKQLQQKGIESQSSITSAQKDQLLKQEREWNAMLNDEVKRLNEERNRERNENKEMNDEFIRKREEIELKNQEIIQLKDEIEKLKGKVKVETCPSQGFSISIINKELSEIDLIDLDVIMKQIYKKKQKQNTVSLTQVLGTGIWPMEAVFENIGLYTAIGIVQDSYDIPAHAHP
;
A
#
# COMPACT_ATOMS: atom_id res chain seq x y z
N MET A 1 -13.73 14.02 63.81
CA MET A 1 -14.21 12.84 64.57
C MET A 1 -15.63 13.10 65.06
N SER A 2 -16.43 12.03 65.13
CA SER A 2 -17.74 11.89 65.79
C SER A 2 -19.00 12.24 64.99
N LYS A 3 -19.58 11.15 64.44
CA LYS A 3 -21.01 10.96 64.17
C LYS A 3 -21.76 10.76 65.50
N LYS A 4 -23.00 11.22 65.59
CA LYS A 4 -24.17 10.61 66.29
C LYS A 4 -25.39 11.51 66.03
N SER A 5 -26.34 11.16 65.15
CA SER A 5 -27.37 10.13 65.23
C SER A 5 -28.38 10.37 66.36
N ILE A 6 -29.67 10.58 66.01
CA ILE A 6 -30.81 9.67 66.31
C ILE A 6 -32.17 10.41 66.15
N ARG A 7 -33.01 9.87 65.23
CA ARG A 7 -34.50 9.69 65.26
C ARG A 7 -35.41 10.93 65.42
N SER A 8 -36.67 10.96 65.01
CA SER A 8 -37.56 10.15 64.15
C SER A 8 -38.92 10.84 64.26
N SER A 9 -39.66 11.08 63.17
CA SER A 9 -41.12 11.28 63.22
C SER A 9 -41.73 11.18 61.82
N ILE A 10 -42.42 10.07 61.58
CA ILE A 10 -43.43 9.81 60.55
C ILE A 10 -44.54 9.04 61.33
N PRO A 11 -45.86 9.08 61.03
CA PRO A 11 -46.59 9.64 59.86
C PRO A 11 -47.85 10.47 60.20
N THR A 12 -48.45 11.12 59.20
CA THR A 12 -49.88 10.90 58.86
C THR A 12 -50.25 11.33 57.44
N ARG A 13 -50.54 10.29 56.65
CA ARG A 13 -51.37 10.12 55.45
C ARG A 13 -52.29 11.29 55.02
N SER A 14 -52.21 11.69 53.74
CA SER A 14 -53.39 11.78 52.88
C SER A 14 -53.02 11.75 51.40
N SER A 15 -53.77 10.97 50.64
CA SER A 15 -53.51 10.47 49.30
C SER A 15 -53.87 11.45 48.18
N ARG A 16 -53.03 11.57 47.15
CA ARG A 16 -53.45 11.38 45.74
C ARG A 16 -52.24 11.38 44.80
N VAL A 17 -52.15 10.30 44.04
CA VAL A 17 -51.15 10.02 43.01
C VAL A 17 -51.59 10.68 41.70
N GLY A 18 -50.63 11.23 40.95
CA GLY A 18 -50.85 11.74 39.59
C GLY A 18 -49.63 12.48 39.06
N ALA A 19 -48.67 11.70 38.57
CA ALA A 19 -47.31 12.04 38.13
C ALA A 19 -47.11 13.40 37.42
N ALA A 20 -46.09 14.11 37.88
CA ALA A 20 -45.54 15.31 37.28
C ALA A 20 -44.71 15.00 36.03
N ASN A 21 -44.89 15.87 35.05
CA ASN A 21 -44.29 15.92 33.73
C ASN A 21 -42.79 16.28 33.81
N ILE A 22 -41.89 15.36 33.41
CA ILE A 22 -40.48 15.63 33.17
C ILE A 22 -40.30 15.73 31.64
N PRO A 23 -39.78 16.83 31.09
CA PRO A 23 -39.57 16.94 29.65
C PRO A 23 -38.38 16.04 29.24
N GLN A 24 -38.69 14.86 28.70
CA GLN A 24 -37.72 14.07 27.97
C GLN A 24 -37.40 14.80 26.65
N GLN A 25 -36.14 15.21 26.49
CA GLN A 25 -35.60 15.58 25.19
C GLN A 25 -35.61 14.33 24.30
N VAL A 26 -36.67 14.16 23.52
CA VAL A 26 -36.73 13.17 22.46
C VAL A 26 -35.92 13.71 21.29
N LEU A 27 -34.70 13.20 21.14
CA LEU A 27 -33.88 13.39 19.96
C LEU A 27 -34.62 12.75 18.77
N SER A 28 -35.41 13.54 18.05
CA SER A 28 -36.07 13.09 16.82
C SER A 28 -35.05 13.06 15.70
N ILE A 29 -34.34 11.93 15.56
CA ILE A 29 -33.59 11.64 14.33
C ILE A 29 -34.62 11.24 13.27
N ARG A 30 -35.17 12.23 12.56
CA ARG A 30 -35.81 11.99 11.28
C ARG A 30 -34.72 11.67 10.26
N SER A 31 -34.50 10.38 9.99
CA SER A 31 -33.76 9.95 8.81
C SER A 31 -34.59 10.30 7.57
N THR A 32 -34.27 11.43 6.94
CA THR A 32 -34.77 11.80 5.62
C THR A 32 -33.83 11.28 4.55
N ASP A 33 -33.62 9.97 4.47
CA ASP A 33 -32.93 9.34 3.35
C ASP A 33 -33.95 8.69 2.42
N LYS A 34 -34.27 9.40 1.34
CA LYS A 34 -35.14 8.95 0.23
C LYS A 34 -34.43 7.95 -0.72
N ASN A 35 -33.66 7.00 -0.17
CA ASN A 35 -33.22 5.78 -0.86
C ASN A 35 -33.21 4.67 0.19
N SER A 36 -34.23 3.81 0.16
CA SER A 36 -34.59 2.96 1.29
C SER A 36 -33.41 2.10 1.75
N THR A 37 -33.25 1.96 3.07
CA THR A 37 -32.28 1.06 3.70
C THR A 37 -32.32 -0.34 3.08
N SER A 38 -33.49 -0.80 2.63
CA SER A 38 -33.69 -2.07 1.93
C SER A 38 -33.06 -2.13 0.52
N GLU A 39 -32.99 -1.03 -0.23
CA GLU A 39 -32.30 -1.00 -1.53
C GLU A 39 -30.79 -1.11 -1.35
N LYS A 40 -30.23 -0.32 -0.42
CA LYS A 40 -28.79 -0.38 -0.10
C LYS A 40 -28.40 -1.76 0.42
N GLN A 41 -29.22 -2.36 1.29
CA GLN A 41 -29.02 -3.72 1.78
C GLN A 41 -29.14 -4.78 0.67
N SER A 42 -30.13 -4.66 -0.22
CA SER A 42 -30.30 -5.58 -1.35
C SER A 42 -29.10 -5.55 -2.29
N LYS A 43 -28.59 -4.35 -2.62
CA LYS A 43 -27.41 -4.18 -3.47
C LYS A 43 -26.13 -4.70 -2.81
N ALA A 44 -25.96 -4.43 -1.50
CA ALA A 44 -24.82 -4.95 -0.74
C ALA A 44 -24.86 -6.48 -0.65
N GLY A 45 -26.05 -7.07 -0.44
CA GLY A 45 -26.25 -8.52 -0.37
C GLY A 45 -25.98 -9.22 -1.70
N SER A 46 -26.53 -8.71 -2.81
CA SER A 46 -26.26 -9.29 -4.13
C SER A 46 -24.79 -9.17 -4.52
N LYS A 47 -24.15 -8.02 -4.22
CA LYS A 47 -22.72 -7.84 -4.46
C LYS A 47 -21.86 -8.80 -3.64
N ALA A 48 -22.13 -8.93 -2.34
CA ALA A 48 -21.39 -9.86 -1.47
C ALA A 48 -21.53 -11.32 -1.95
N LEU A 49 -22.70 -11.70 -2.44
CA LEU A 49 -22.92 -13.03 -3.01
C LEU A 49 -22.14 -13.22 -4.32
N CYS A 50 -22.10 -12.23 -5.21
CA CYS A 50 -21.24 -12.26 -6.40
C CYS A 50 -19.75 -12.40 -6.04
N ASP A 51 -19.27 -11.62 -5.07
CA ASP A 51 -17.88 -11.67 -4.60
C ASP A 51 -17.54 -13.05 -4.00
N LEU A 52 -18.49 -13.71 -3.33
CA LEU A 52 -18.33 -15.08 -2.80
C LEU A 52 -18.29 -16.14 -3.90
N ILE A 53 -19.12 -15.99 -4.94
CA ILE A 53 -19.11 -16.88 -6.12
C ILE A 53 -17.77 -16.74 -6.86
N ASP A 54 -17.24 -15.52 -6.96
CA ASP A 54 -15.92 -15.26 -7.54
C ASP A 54 -14.77 -15.84 -6.71
N GLY A 55 -14.87 -15.76 -5.39
CA GLY A 55 -13.85 -16.27 -4.48
C GLY A 55 -13.86 -17.80 -4.31
N ASN A 56 -14.97 -18.48 -4.64
CA ASN A 56 -15.09 -19.93 -4.44
C ASN A 56 -16.06 -20.60 -5.42
N GLN A 57 -15.49 -21.31 -6.39
CA GLN A 57 -16.22 -22.04 -7.43
C GLN A 57 -17.22 -23.07 -6.88
N LEU A 58 -16.92 -23.72 -5.74
CA LEU A 58 -17.82 -24.69 -5.11
C LEU A 58 -19.13 -24.07 -4.64
N ILE A 59 -19.12 -22.78 -4.26
CA ILE A 59 -20.32 -22.04 -3.85
C ILE A 59 -21.22 -21.84 -5.07
N GLY A 60 -20.65 -21.47 -6.22
CA GLY A 60 -21.38 -21.34 -7.48
C GLY A 60 -22.01 -22.66 -7.92
N GLU A 61 -21.24 -23.76 -7.90
CA GLU A 61 -21.73 -25.10 -8.26
C GLU A 61 -22.83 -25.58 -7.31
N SER A 62 -22.69 -25.32 -6.00
CA SER A 62 -23.72 -25.63 -5.00
C SER A 62 -25.01 -24.85 -5.24
N LEU A 63 -24.93 -23.56 -5.56
CA LEU A 63 -26.11 -22.73 -5.87
C LEU A 63 -26.84 -23.23 -7.12
N VAL A 64 -26.11 -23.65 -8.16
CA VAL A 64 -26.74 -24.22 -9.36
C VAL A 64 -27.36 -25.58 -9.04
N LYS A 65 -26.66 -26.45 -8.31
CA LYS A 65 -27.14 -27.79 -7.94
C LYS A 65 -28.36 -27.76 -7.00
N THR A 66 -28.44 -26.74 -6.14
CA THR A 66 -29.57 -26.54 -5.20
C THR A 66 -30.80 -25.94 -5.86
N GLY A 67 -30.75 -25.61 -7.15
CA GLY A 67 -31.90 -25.09 -7.89
C GLY A 67 -32.12 -23.58 -7.70
N PHE A 68 -31.17 -22.86 -7.11
CA PHE A 68 -31.29 -21.41 -6.85
C PHE A 68 -31.55 -20.63 -8.15
N ALA A 69 -30.84 -20.97 -9.23
CA ALA A 69 -30.97 -20.27 -10.50
C ALA A 69 -32.39 -20.42 -11.11
N GLN A 70 -32.97 -21.61 -11.00
CA GLN A 70 -34.31 -21.94 -11.48
C GLN A 70 -35.38 -21.22 -10.64
N ILE A 71 -35.21 -21.19 -9.32
CA ILE A 71 -36.14 -20.49 -8.41
C ILE A 71 -36.09 -18.98 -8.63
N ALA A 72 -34.88 -18.41 -8.76
CA ALA A 72 -34.68 -16.99 -9.02
C ALA A 72 -35.29 -16.58 -10.37
N LEU A 73 -35.06 -17.36 -11.43
CA LEU A 73 -35.59 -17.09 -12.76
C LEU A 73 -37.12 -17.25 -12.81
N HIS A 74 -37.67 -18.29 -12.17
CA HIS A 74 -39.12 -18.46 -12.04
C HIS A 74 -39.76 -17.29 -11.28
N SER A 75 -39.15 -16.84 -10.18
CA SER A 75 -39.62 -15.71 -9.38
C SER A 75 -39.62 -14.40 -10.17
N ILE A 76 -38.58 -14.14 -10.97
CA ILE A 76 -38.50 -12.97 -11.84
C ILE A 76 -39.57 -13.05 -12.94
N ASN A 77 -39.73 -14.21 -13.58
CA ASN A 77 -40.73 -14.38 -14.64
C ASN A 77 -42.17 -14.24 -14.13
N THR A 78 -42.49 -14.79 -12.96
CA THR A 78 -43.80 -14.62 -12.32
C THR A 78 -44.06 -13.16 -11.97
N ALA A 79 -43.08 -12.46 -11.40
CA ALA A 79 -43.18 -11.02 -11.12
C ALA A 79 -43.36 -10.16 -12.39
N LEU A 80 -42.78 -10.57 -13.52
CA LEU A 80 -42.92 -9.88 -14.80
C LEU A 80 -44.25 -10.18 -15.51
N GLN A 81 -44.79 -11.39 -15.38
CA GLN A 81 -46.08 -11.78 -15.98
C GLN A 81 -47.27 -11.12 -15.27
N GLU A 82 -47.24 -11.03 -13.94
CA GLU A 82 -48.30 -10.38 -13.14
C GLU A 82 -48.40 -8.86 -13.37
N ARG A 83 -47.29 -8.23 -13.80
CA ARG A 83 -47.24 -6.82 -14.20
C ARG A 83 -48.03 -6.53 -15.48
N ASN A 84 -48.22 -7.53 -16.35
CA ASN A 84 -48.89 -7.38 -17.64
C ASN A 84 -50.41 -7.69 -17.57
N GLN A 85 -50.94 -8.18 -16.45
CA GLN A 85 -52.35 -8.62 -16.36
C GLN A 85 -53.24 -7.81 -15.39
N SER A 86 -52.71 -6.84 -14.64
CA SER A 86 -53.50 -6.19 -13.58
C SER A 86 -53.96 -4.77 -13.93
N SER A 87 -55.15 -4.68 -14.53
CA SER A 87 -56.04 -3.53 -14.41
C SER A 87 -57.19 -3.88 -13.45
N SER A 88 -56.98 -3.84 -12.12
CA SER A 88 -58.03 -3.54 -11.10
C SER A 88 -57.58 -3.86 -9.65
N SER A 89 -58.09 -3.04 -8.72
CA SER A 89 -57.88 -3.07 -7.27
C SER A 89 -58.30 -4.36 -6.57
N SER A 90 -57.43 -4.91 -5.71
CA SER A 90 -57.64 -5.06 -4.25
C SER A 90 -56.64 -6.07 -3.65
N THR A 91 -56.21 -5.78 -2.43
CA THR A 91 -55.16 -6.44 -1.64
C THR A 91 -55.17 -7.97 -1.63
N THR A 92 -54.15 -8.57 -2.22
CA THR A 92 -53.39 -9.69 -1.64
C THR A 92 -51.96 -9.58 -2.18
N ILE A 93 -50.96 -9.65 -1.29
CA ILE A 93 -49.54 -9.56 -1.66
C ILE A 93 -49.23 -10.72 -2.61
N ILE A 94 -49.02 -10.44 -3.89
CA ILE A 94 -48.42 -11.36 -4.85
C ILE A 94 -47.42 -10.51 -5.67
N PHE A 95 -46.19 -10.99 -5.76
CA PHE A 95 -44.99 -10.27 -5.32
C PHE A 95 -44.59 -9.03 -6.13
N GLY A 96 -44.84 -7.85 -5.57
CA GLY A 96 -44.24 -6.57 -5.94
C GLY A 96 -42.76 -6.50 -5.58
N ILE A 97 -41.93 -7.32 -6.26
CA ILE A 97 -40.47 -7.29 -6.11
C ILE A 97 -39.98 -5.93 -6.64
N PRO A 98 -39.34 -5.09 -5.82
CA PRO A 98 -38.79 -3.83 -6.30
C PRO A 98 -37.75 -4.08 -7.39
N ASN A 99 -37.71 -3.22 -8.42
CA ASN A 99 -36.78 -3.35 -9.55
C ASN A 99 -35.32 -3.53 -9.10
N PHE A 100 -34.91 -2.94 -7.98
CA PHE A 100 -33.55 -3.06 -7.44
C PHE A 100 -33.21 -4.47 -6.95
N VAL A 101 -34.19 -5.23 -6.45
CA VAL A 101 -34.00 -6.63 -6.04
C VAL A 101 -33.89 -7.52 -7.29
N ILE A 102 -34.73 -7.26 -8.30
CA ILE A 102 -34.66 -7.96 -9.59
C ILE A 102 -33.28 -7.75 -10.24
N SER A 103 -32.79 -6.51 -10.24
CA SER A 103 -31.45 -6.18 -10.73
C SER A 103 -30.36 -6.96 -9.98
N GLY A 104 -30.41 -6.99 -8.64
CA GLY A 104 -29.41 -7.70 -7.84
C GLY A 104 -29.45 -9.22 -8.03
N ILE A 105 -30.63 -9.82 -8.22
CA ILE A 105 -30.77 -11.25 -8.52
C ILE A 105 -30.24 -11.55 -9.93
N LEU A 106 -30.49 -10.68 -10.91
CA LEU A 106 -29.96 -10.82 -12.27
C LEU A 106 -28.43 -10.74 -12.29
N ASP A 107 -27.82 -9.86 -11.51
CA ASP A 107 -26.36 -9.76 -11.40
C ASP A 107 -25.75 -11.07 -10.87
N VAL A 108 -26.37 -11.68 -9.84
CA VAL A 108 -25.94 -12.97 -9.28
C VAL A 108 -26.14 -14.10 -10.29
N LEU A 109 -27.25 -14.13 -11.02
CA LEU A 109 -27.50 -15.12 -12.07
C LEU A 109 -26.49 -15.01 -13.21
N PHE A 110 -26.19 -13.79 -13.66
CA PHE A 110 -25.18 -13.54 -14.69
C PHE A 110 -23.81 -14.03 -14.23
N LYS A 111 -23.45 -13.79 -12.97
CA LYS A 111 -22.20 -14.26 -12.38
C LYS A 111 -22.15 -15.80 -12.30
N LEU A 112 -23.21 -16.45 -11.82
CA LEU A 112 -23.31 -17.92 -11.74
C LEU A 112 -23.19 -18.59 -13.11
N VAL A 113 -23.78 -17.99 -14.14
CA VAL A 113 -23.73 -18.48 -15.52
C VAL A 113 -22.36 -18.23 -16.16
N ALA A 114 -21.66 -17.17 -15.79
CA ALA A 114 -20.29 -16.93 -16.24
C ALA A 114 -19.29 -17.91 -15.60
N THR A 115 -19.57 -18.41 -14.39
CA THR A 115 -18.71 -19.35 -13.66
C THR A 115 -19.03 -20.83 -13.88
N SER A 116 -20.25 -21.17 -14.31
CA SER A 116 -20.63 -22.56 -14.57
C SER A 116 -20.62 -22.84 -16.07
N GLU A 117 -19.96 -23.92 -16.51
CA GLU A 117 -19.96 -24.39 -17.91
C GLU A 117 -21.35 -24.82 -18.42
N GLN A 118 -22.40 -24.62 -17.61
CA GLN A 118 -23.77 -25.04 -17.87
C GLN A 118 -24.50 -23.98 -18.71
N LEU A 119 -24.14 -23.92 -19.99
CA LEU A 119 -24.73 -23.12 -21.08
C LEU A 119 -26.26 -23.24 -21.23
N GLN A 120 -26.90 -24.20 -20.58
CA GLN A 120 -28.35 -24.43 -20.62
C GLN A 120 -29.16 -23.37 -19.84
N LEU A 121 -28.59 -22.69 -18.84
CA LEU A 121 -29.27 -21.60 -18.11
C LEU A 121 -29.31 -20.29 -18.93
N LEU A 122 -28.33 -20.10 -19.82
CA LEU A 122 -28.19 -18.94 -20.69
C LEU A 122 -29.33 -18.86 -21.71
N SER A 123 -29.76 -20.01 -22.26
CA SER A 123 -30.86 -20.08 -23.24
C SER A 123 -32.22 -19.66 -22.67
N VAL A 124 -32.45 -19.89 -21.36
CA VAL A 124 -33.70 -19.50 -20.69
C VAL A 124 -33.72 -17.99 -20.36
N LEU A 125 -32.56 -17.35 -20.23
CA LEU A 125 -32.38 -15.91 -19.95
C LEU A 125 -32.46 -15.02 -21.21
N ILE A 126 -32.19 -15.57 -22.40
CA ILE A 126 -32.27 -14.83 -23.67
C ILE A 126 -33.71 -14.36 -23.97
N ASN A 127 -34.70 -15.22 -23.78
CA ASN A 127 -36.11 -14.91 -24.08
C ASN A 127 -36.67 -13.69 -23.30
N PRO A 128 -36.44 -13.55 -21.97
CA PRO A 128 -36.86 -12.35 -21.23
C PRO A 128 -36.11 -11.07 -21.63
N LEU A 129 -34.81 -11.16 -21.95
CA LEU A 129 -33.98 -10.01 -22.33
C LEU A 129 -34.38 -9.45 -23.71
N GLU A 130 -34.66 -10.32 -24.69
CA GLU A 130 -35.14 -9.92 -26.01
C GLU A 130 -36.52 -9.22 -25.93
N LYS A 131 -37.42 -9.69 -25.06
CA LYS A 131 -38.72 -9.05 -24.83
C LYS A 131 -38.60 -7.63 -24.27
N GLN A 132 -37.64 -7.36 -23.39
CA GLN A 132 -37.41 -5.99 -22.90
C GLN A 132 -36.85 -5.05 -23.98
N LEU A 133 -36.00 -5.56 -24.87
CA LEU A 133 -35.40 -4.77 -25.96
C LEU A 133 -36.45 -4.37 -27.00
N GLN A 134 -37.42 -5.25 -27.31
CA GLN A 134 -38.53 -4.92 -28.20
C GLN A 134 -39.52 -3.91 -27.59
N GLN A 135 -39.76 -3.96 -26.28
CA GLN A 135 -40.71 -3.06 -25.61
C GLN A 135 -40.18 -1.62 -25.47
N LYS A 136 -38.85 -1.44 -25.31
CA LYS A 136 -38.22 -0.10 -25.35
C LYS A 136 -38.04 0.46 -26.77
N GLY A 137 -38.08 -0.38 -27.80
CA GLY A 137 -37.84 0.02 -29.19
C GLY A 137 -39.06 0.58 -29.94
N ILE A 138 -40.29 0.27 -29.51
CA ILE A 138 -41.48 0.47 -30.37
C ILE A 138 -42.32 1.71 -30.01
N GLU A 139 -42.19 2.31 -28.81
CA GLU A 139 -43.00 3.50 -28.45
C GLU A 139 -42.32 4.86 -28.68
N SER A 140 -41.06 4.91 -29.12
CA SER A 140 -40.32 6.18 -29.31
C SER A 140 -40.13 6.63 -30.77
N GLN A 141 -40.67 5.91 -31.76
CA GLN A 141 -40.56 6.28 -33.18
C GLN A 141 -41.89 6.73 -33.79
N SER A 142 -42.41 7.86 -33.34
CA SER A 142 -43.22 8.68 -34.23
C SER A 142 -42.86 10.15 -34.03
N SER A 143 -42.37 10.77 -35.12
CA SER A 143 -42.11 12.20 -35.32
C SER A 143 -40.75 12.77 -34.90
N ILE A 144 -39.66 12.24 -35.48
CA ILE A 144 -38.44 13.07 -35.67
C ILE A 144 -38.63 13.85 -36.98
N THR A 145 -38.84 15.15 -36.88
CA THR A 145 -38.97 16.07 -38.04
C THR A 145 -37.69 16.08 -38.88
N SER A 146 -37.78 16.35 -40.19
CA SER A 146 -36.60 16.44 -41.08
C SER A 146 -35.53 17.40 -40.53
N ALA A 147 -35.96 18.50 -39.91
CA ALA A 147 -35.10 19.46 -39.23
C ALA A 147 -34.29 18.85 -38.06
N GLN A 148 -34.86 17.91 -37.30
CA GLN A 148 -34.14 17.21 -36.23
C GLN A 148 -33.12 16.21 -36.78
N LYS A 149 -33.40 15.57 -37.92
CA LYS A 149 -32.42 14.71 -38.61
C LYS A 149 -31.25 15.52 -39.14
N ASP A 150 -31.51 16.68 -39.73
CA ASP A 150 -30.46 17.58 -40.24
C ASP A 150 -29.60 18.16 -39.11
N GLN A 151 -30.21 18.46 -37.95
CA GLN A 151 -29.48 18.89 -36.77
C GLN A 151 -28.57 17.79 -36.20
N LEU A 152 -29.05 16.55 -36.11
CA LEU A 152 -28.24 15.40 -35.68
C LEU A 152 -27.08 15.15 -36.65
N LEU A 153 -27.33 15.20 -37.95
CA LEU A 153 -26.29 15.02 -38.97
C LEU A 153 -25.22 16.12 -38.90
N LYS A 154 -25.61 17.35 -38.59
CA LYS A 154 -24.66 18.46 -38.38
C LYS A 154 -23.80 18.24 -37.13
N GLN A 155 -24.42 17.85 -36.02
CA GLN A 155 -23.70 17.53 -34.77
C GLN A 155 -22.74 16.36 -34.96
N GLU A 156 -23.14 15.33 -35.70
CA GLU A 156 -22.30 14.17 -36.00
C GLU A 156 -21.10 14.54 -36.88
N ARG A 157 -21.28 15.42 -37.87
CA ARG A 157 -20.16 15.93 -38.67
C ARG A 157 -19.18 16.76 -37.85
N GLU A 158 -19.69 17.62 -36.97
CA GLU A 158 -18.86 18.43 -36.07
C GLU A 158 -18.10 17.53 -35.08
N TRP A 159 -18.76 16.53 -34.51
CA TRP A 159 -18.14 15.53 -33.63
C TRP A 159 -17.07 14.72 -34.35
N ASN A 160 -17.35 14.24 -35.56
CA ASN A 160 -16.38 13.50 -36.36
C ASN A 160 -15.18 14.37 -36.77
N ALA A 161 -15.40 15.65 -37.07
CA ALA A 161 -14.31 16.59 -37.36
C ALA A 161 -13.42 16.79 -36.13
N MET A 162 -14.00 17.04 -34.95
CA MET A 162 -13.26 17.16 -33.69
C MET A 162 -12.50 15.88 -33.33
N LEU A 163 -13.12 14.71 -33.53
CA LEU A 163 -12.49 13.43 -33.27
C LEU A 163 -11.31 13.18 -34.21
N ASN A 164 -11.45 13.53 -35.49
CA ASN A 164 -10.38 13.40 -36.47
C ASN A 164 -9.19 14.32 -36.16
N ASP A 165 -9.46 15.55 -35.71
CA ASP A 165 -8.43 16.48 -35.28
C ASP A 165 -7.70 15.97 -34.02
N GLU A 166 -8.43 15.42 -33.06
CA GLU A 166 -7.83 14.84 -31.85
C GLU A 166 -7.00 13.59 -32.16
N VAL A 167 -7.48 12.71 -33.03
CA VAL A 167 -6.70 11.55 -33.51
C VAL A 167 -5.41 12.02 -34.19
N LYS A 168 -5.46 13.08 -34.99
CA LYS A 168 -4.28 13.65 -35.63
C LYS A 168 -3.28 14.17 -34.59
N ARG A 169 -3.75 14.93 -33.60
CA ARG A 169 -2.93 15.46 -32.50
C ARG A 169 -2.25 14.35 -31.71
N LEU A 170 -3.01 13.31 -31.33
CA LEU A 170 -2.49 12.14 -30.62
C LEU A 170 -1.48 11.35 -31.45
N ASN A 171 -1.68 11.25 -32.76
CA ASN A 171 -0.75 10.56 -33.64
C ASN A 171 0.57 11.34 -33.79
N GLU A 172 0.51 12.67 -33.88
CA GLU A 172 1.70 13.53 -33.87
C GLU A 172 2.46 13.44 -32.54
N GLU A 173 1.75 13.44 -31.41
CA GLU A 173 2.32 13.27 -30.07
C GLU A 173 3.02 11.92 -29.93
N ARG A 174 2.35 10.82 -30.28
CA ARG A 174 2.95 9.48 -30.28
C ARG A 174 4.19 9.38 -31.17
N ASN A 175 4.22 10.09 -32.29
CA ASN A 175 5.39 10.10 -33.18
C ASN A 175 6.56 10.88 -32.56
N ARG A 176 6.29 11.97 -31.84
CA ARG A 176 7.33 12.69 -31.08
C ARG A 176 7.92 11.80 -29.98
N GLU A 177 7.07 11.19 -29.16
CA GLU A 177 7.52 10.26 -28.11
C GLU A 177 8.35 9.10 -28.66
N ARG A 178 7.93 8.54 -29.82
CA ARG A 178 8.68 7.47 -30.48
C ARG A 178 10.07 7.93 -30.93
N ASN A 179 10.20 9.16 -31.41
CA ASN A 179 11.49 9.71 -31.82
C ASN A 179 12.37 9.98 -30.60
N GLU A 180 11.83 10.59 -29.55
CA GLU A 180 12.55 10.83 -28.28
C GLU A 180 13.04 9.51 -27.66
N ASN A 181 12.21 8.47 -27.64
CA ASN A 181 12.62 7.14 -27.16
C ASN A 181 13.72 6.51 -28.01
N LYS A 182 13.72 6.73 -29.33
CA LYS A 182 14.81 6.25 -30.19
C LYS A 182 16.12 6.97 -29.88
N GLU A 183 16.08 8.29 -29.77
CA GLU A 183 17.26 9.10 -29.43
C GLU A 183 17.83 8.70 -28.06
N MET A 184 16.96 8.51 -27.07
CA MET A 184 17.36 8.05 -25.73
C MET A 184 17.98 6.65 -25.77
N ASN A 185 17.40 5.74 -26.55
CA ASN A 185 17.94 4.39 -26.71
C ASN A 185 19.32 4.40 -27.40
N ASP A 186 19.49 5.23 -28.43
CA ASP A 186 20.78 5.38 -29.13
C ASP A 186 21.84 5.98 -28.20
N GLU A 187 21.46 6.93 -27.34
CA GLU A 187 22.35 7.47 -26.31
C GLU A 187 22.72 6.41 -25.26
N PHE A 188 21.76 5.59 -24.84
CA PHE A 188 21.98 4.51 -23.90
C PHE A 188 22.95 3.46 -24.46
N ILE A 189 22.84 3.11 -25.75
CA ILE A 189 23.77 2.21 -26.42
C ILE A 189 25.19 2.81 -26.43
N ARG A 190 25.35 4.08 -26.82
CA ARG A 190 26.66 4.76 -26.80
C ARG A 190 27.29 4.77 -25.41
N LYS A 191 26.52 5.11 -24.37
CA LYS A 191 26.99 5.10 -22.98
C LYS A 191 27.42 3.70 -22.53
N ARG A 192 26.69 2.67 -22.95
CA ARG A 192 27.03 1.28 -22.64
C ARG A 192 28.34 0.85 -23.31
N GLU A 193 28.55 1.22 -24.58
CA GLU A 193 29.79 0.98 -25.29
C GLU A 193 30.97 1.70 -24.64
N GLU A 194 30.79 2.96 -24.22
CA GLU A 194 31.83 3.71 -23.50
C GLU A 194 32.20 3.06 -22.16
N ILE A 195 31.20 2.59 -21.40
CA ILE A 195 31.43 1.86 -20.14
C ILE A 195 32.20 0.57 -20.41
N GLU A 196 31.87 -0.16 -21.47
CA GLU A 196 32.56 -1.41 -21.82
C GLU A 196 34.03 -1.16 -22.15
N LEU A 197 34.34 -0.10 -22.93
CA LEU A 197 35.72 0.29 -23.24
C LEU A 197 36.49 0.67 -21.97
N LYS A 198 35.90 1.47 -21.08
CA LYS A 198 36.52 1.84 -19.80
C LYS A 198 36.74 0.62 -18.91
N ASN A 199 35.81 -0.33 -18.90
CA ASN A 199 35.96 -1.58 -18.14
C ASN A 199 37.13 -2.42 -18.66
N GLN A 200 37.30 -2.50 -19.98
CA GLN A 200 38.46 -3.18 -20.58
C GLN A 200 39.77 -2.49 -20.21
N GLU A 201 39.82 -1.16 -20.24
CA GLU A 201 40.98 -0.38 -19.81
C GLU A 201 41.29 -0.62 -18.31
N ILE A 202 40.27 -0.64 -17.45
CA ILE A 202 40.42 -0.96 -16.02
C ILE A 202 41.00 -2.36 -15.83
N ILE A 203 40.56 -3.35 -16.61
CA ILE A 203 41.11 -4.71 -16.55
C ILE A 203 42.60 -4.69 -16.93
N GLN A 204 42.96 -4.03 -18.03
CA GLN A 204 44.36 -3.92 -18.47
C GLN A 204 45.25 -3.23 -17.42
N LEU A 205 44.78 -2.11 -16.85
CA LEU A 205 45.50 -1.39 -15.81
C LEU A 205 45.63 -2.22 -14.52
N LYS A 206 44.61 -3.00 -14.16
CA LYS A 206 44.69 -3.93 -13.02
C LYS A 206 45.76 -5.00 -13.24
N ASP A 207 45.80 -5.60 -14.42
CA ASP A 207 46.81 -6.61 -14.77
C ASP A 207 48.23 -6.01 -14.75
N GLU A 208 48.39 -4.76 -15.21
CA GLU A 208 49.65 -4.05 -15.15
C GLU A 208 50.07 -3.74 -13.70
N ILE A 209 49.14 -3.28 -12.86
CA ILE A 209 49.36 -3.08 -11.42
C ILE A 209 49.77 -4.40 -10.75
N GLU A 210 49.15 -5.52 -11.09
CA GLU A 210 49.50 -6.84 -10.54
C GLU A 210 50.91 -7.27 -10.96
N LYS A 211 51.27 -7.10 -12.24
CA LYS A 211 52.63 -7.36 -12.74
C LYS A 211 53.68 -6.46 -12.07
N LEU A 212 53.34 -5.19 -11.82
CA LEU A 212 54.22 -4.27 -11.11
C LEU A 212 54.34 -4.62 -9.63
N LYS A 213 53.26 -5.02 -8.96
CA LYS A 213 53.31 -5.56 -7.59
C LYS A 213 54.18 -6.81 -7.47
N GLY A 214 54.22 -7.66 -8.50
CA GLY A 214 55.14 -8.81 -8.54
C GLY A 214 56.62 -8.44 -8.72
N LYS A 215 56.92 -7.24 -9.26
CA LYS A 215 58.29 -6.75 -9.51
C LYS A 215 58.78 -5.78 -8.45
N VAL A 216 57.89 -5.04 -7.82
CA VAL A 216 58.22 -4.20 -6.67
C VAL A 216 58.21 -5.12 -5.45
N LYS A 217 59.38 -5.35 -4.85
CA LYS A 217 59.50 -5.73 -3.44
C LYS A 217 58.92 -4.57 -2.61
N VAL A 218 57.61 -4.38 -2.66
CA VAL A 218 56.92 -3.64 -1.63
C VAL A 218 57.06 -4.56 -0.45
N GLU A 219 57.83 -4.14 0.55
CA GLU A 219 57.66 -4.64 1.90
C GLU A 219 56.17 -4.44 2.23
N THR A 220 55.38 -5.47 1.96
CA THR A 220 54.01 -5.58 2.41
C THR A 220 54.03 -5.19 3.87
N CYS A 221 53.31 -4.11 4.24
CA CYS A 221 52.94 -3.85 5.64
C CYS A 221 52.58 -5.20 6.24
N PRO A 222 53.34 -5.71 7.22
CA PRO A 222 53.12 -7.08 7.66
C PRO A 222 51.74 -7.17 8.31
N SER A 223 50.78 -7.73 7.58
CA SER A 223 49.46 -8.08 8.10
C SER A 223 49.53 -9.33 8.99
N GLN A 224 50.72 -9.65 9.51
CA GLN A 224 51.00 -10.77 10.38
C GLN A 224 51.70 -10.25 11.64
N GLY A 225 50.94 -10.11 12.71
CA GLY A 225 51.44 -10.35 14.06
C GLY A 225 52.30 -9.27 14.72
N PHE A 226 52.13 -7.99 14.38
CA PHE A 226 52.68 -6.94 15.25
C PHE A 226 51.85 -6.83 16.52
N SER A 227 52.30 -7.52 17.58
CA SER A 227 51.80 -7.28 18.93
C SER A 227 52.19 -5.86 19.34
N ILE A 228 51.27 -4.91 19.13
CA ILE A 228 51.44 -3.54 19.62
C ILE A 228 51.34 -3.60 21.14
N SER A 229 52.33 -3.07 21.84
CA SER A 229 52.36 -3.02 23.30
C SER A 229 52.20 -1.57 23.73
N ILE A 230 51.44 -1.35 24.79
CA ILE A 230 51.17 -0.01 25.32
C ILE A 230 51.97 0.16 26.61
N ILE A 231 52.74 1.24 26.68
CA ILE A 231 53.44 1.68 27.89
C ILE A 231 52.49 2.59 28.66
N ASN A 232 52.13 2.15 29.86
CA ASN A 232 51.42 2.95 30.85
C ASN A 232 52.33 3.21 32.04
N LYS A 233 52.76 4.47 32.24
CA LYS A 233 53.55 4.87 33.41
C LYS A 233 52.72 5.07 34.68
N GLU A 234 51.39 5.01 34.58
CA GLU A 234 50.44 5.30 35.64
C GLU A 234 49.53 4.07 35.91
N LEU A 235 50.14 2.94 36.32
CA LEU A 235 49.46 1.65 36.52
C LEU A 235 48.30 1.70 37.54
N SER A 236 48.32 2.66 38.47
CA SER A 236 47.24 2.81 39.45
C SER A 236 46.00 3.53 38.90
N GLU A 237 46.08 4.12 37.70
CA GLU A 237 45.06 5.01 37.13
C GLU A 237 44.45 4.46 35.84
N ILE A 238 45.15 3.59 35.11
CA ILE A 238 44.69 3.00 33.84
C ILE A 238 44.86 1.47 33.87
N ASP A 239 43.84 0.75 33.42
CA ASP A 239 43.90 -0.66 33.04
C ASP A 239 44.00 -0.82 31.53
N LEU A 240 44.76 -1.83 31.11
CA LEU A 240 44.83 -2.26 29.71
C LEU A 240 44.19 -3.63 29.61
N ILE A 241 43.20 -3.76 28.74
CA ILE A 241 42.46 -5.00 28.50
C ILE A 241 42.72 -5.42 27.06
N ASP A 242 43.19 -6.64 26.87
CA ASP A 242 43.37 -7.21 25.53
C ASP A 242 42.02 -7.76 25.05
N LEU A 243 41.44 -7.11 24.03
CA LEU A 243 40.16 -7.54 23.45
C LEU A 243 40.39 -8.64 22.40
N ASP A 244 41.46 -8.52 21.62
CA ASP A 244 41.94 -9.55 20.71
C ASP A 244 43.47 -9.40 20.49
N VAL A 245 44.04 -10.11 19.52
CA VAL A 245 45.49 -10.09 19.24
C VAL A 245 45.96 -8.72 18.71
N ILE A 246 45.05 -7.87 18.24
CA ILE A 246 45.34 -6.65 17.49
C ILE A 246 44.89 -5.38 18.24
N MET A 247 43.80 -5.46 19.01
CA MET A 247 43.12 -4.37 19.68
C MET A 247 43.28 -4.45 21.20
N LYS A 248 43.65 -3.31 21.77
CA LYS A 248 43.74 -3.11 23.21
C LYS A 248 42.73 -2.05 23.63
N GLN A 249 41.98 -2.33 24.69
CA GLN A 249 41.10 -1.37 25.34
C GLN A 249 41.83 -0.71 26.50
N ILE A 250 41.73 0.63 26.57
CA ILE A 250 42.36 1.45 27.60
C ILE A 250 41.26 1.94 28.53
N TYR A 251 41.19 1.39 29.74
CA TYR A 251 40.18 1.72 30.72
C TYR A 251 40.74 2.63 31.81
N LYS A 252 40.10 3.78 32.01
CA LYS A 252 40.56 4.80 32.95
C LYS A 252 39.79 4.72 34.27
N LYS A 253 40.52 4.56 35.39
CA LYS A 253 39.94 4.39 36.73
C LYS A 253 39.63 5.71 37.45
N LYS A 254 40.38 6.77 37.14
CA LYS A 254 40.29 8.06 37.84
C LYS A 254 40.10 9.21 36.85
N GLN A 255 39.36 10.24 37.26
CA GLN A 255 39.15 11.46 36.48
C GLN A 255 40.37 12.39 36.57
N LYS A 256 41.51 11.96 36.04
CA LYS A 256 42.77 12.73 35.96
C LYS A 256 43.23 12.78 34.50
N GLN A 257 44.13 13.67 34.13
CA GLN A 257 44.76 13.59 32.80
C GLN A 257 45.81 12.47 32.82
N ASN A 258 45.90 11.69 31.75
CA ASN A 258 46.80 10.55 31.65
C ASN A 258 47.34 10.49 30.23
N THR A 259 48.53 9.91 30.06
CA THR A 259 49.10 9.65 28.74
C THR A 259 49.70 8.25 28.71
N VAL A 260 49.47 7.58 27.59
CA VAL A 260 49.99 6.25 27.27
C VAL A 260 50.67 6.33 25.92
N SER A 261 51.71 5.54 25.72
CA SER A 261 52.45 5.49 24.46
C SER A 261 52.56 4.06 23.95
N LEU A 262 52.89 3.90 22.68
CA LEU A 262 53.26 2.60 22.14
C LEU A 262 54.69 2.26 22.56
N THR A 263 54.98 0.98 22.78
CA THR A 263 56.34 0.48 22.97
C THR A 263 57.12 0.47 21.67
N GLN A 264 56.43 0.25 20.55
CA GLN A 264 57.05 0.14 19.24
C GLN A 264 57.23 1.52 18.61
N VAL A 265 58.42 1.73 18.04
CA VAL A 265 58.70 2.84 17.14
C VAL A 265 58.15 2.46 15.77
N LEU A 266 57.16 3.22 15.28
CA LEU A 266 56.63 3.02 13.93
C LEU A 266 57.63 3.59 12.92
N GLY A 267 58.37 2.69 12.26
CA GLY A 267 59.41 3.04 11.29
C GLY A 267 58.87 3.61 9.97
N THR A 268 59.76 3.77 8.98
CA THR A 268 59.39 4.28 7.65
C THR A 268 58.31 3.41 7.00
N GLY A 269 57.23 4.04 6.53
CA GLY A 269 56.13 3.34 5.88
C GLY A 269 54.78 4.01 6.16
N ILE A 270 53.71 3.38 5.67
CA ILE A 270 52.33 3.79 5.97
C ILE A 270 51.80 2.83 7.03
N TRP A 271 51.43 3.37 8.19
CA TRP A 271 50.87 2.59 9.30
C TRP A 271 49.39 2.92 9.47
N PRO A 272 48.47 1.99 9.17
CA PRO A 272 47.07 2.18 9.49
C PRO A 272 46.87 2.03 11.01
N MET A 273 46.16 2.99 11.62
CA MET A 273 45.74 2.93 13.01
C MET A 273 44.26 3.31 13.08
N GLU A 274 43.50 2.53 13.84
CA GLU A 274 42.11 2.82 14.17
C GLU A 274 41.99 3.03 15.68
N ALA A 275 41.23 4.03 16.09
CA ALA A 275 40.97 4.32 17.48
C ALA A 275 39.51 4.73 17.66
N VAL A 276 38.86 4.15 18.66
CA VAL A 276 37.47 4.44 19.02
C VAL A 276 37.46 5.04 20.43
N PHE A 277 36.75 6.16 20.57
CA PHE A 277 36.64 6.90 21.82
C PHE A 277 35.23 6.78 22.37
N GLU A 278 35.08 6.09 23.50
CA GLU A 278 33.81 5.94 24.19
C GLU A 278 33.89 6.51 25.60
N ASN A 279 32.83 7.18 26.03
CA ASN A 279 32.71 7.76 27.38
C ASN A 279 33.93 8.64 27.75
N ILE A 280 34.45 9.36 26.76
CA ILE A 280 35.53 10.32 26.97
C ILE A 280 35.03 11.48 27.82
N GLY A 281 35.89 11.98 28.71
CA GLY A 281 35.63 13.18 29.49
C GLY A 281 35.65 14.44 28.62
N LEU A 282 36.38 15.47 29.04
CA LEU A 282 36.40 16.74 28.29
C LEU A 282 37.30 16.70 27.04
N TYR A 283 38.47 16.07 27.12
CA TYR A 283 39.48 16.11 26.06
C TYR A 283 40.12 14.73 25.86
N THR A 284 40.35 14.38 24.60
CA THR A 284 41.12 13.19 24.21
C THR A 284 41.81 13.48 22.87
N ALA A 285 43.06 13.08 22.74
CA ALA A 285 43.86 13.31 21.55
C ALA A 285 44.80 12.14 21.28
N ILE A 286 45.18 11.98 20.02
CA ILE A 286 46.25 11.09 19.57
C ILE A 286 47.32 11.98 18.96
N GLY A 287 48.57 11.77 19.35
CA GLY A 287 49.71 12.56 18.88
C GLY A 287 50.87 11.66 18.46
N ILE A 288 51.77 12.24 17.66
CA ILE A 288 53.02 11.61 17.25
C ILE A 288 54.16 12.34 17.98
N VAL A 289 55.03 11.57 18.63
CA VAL A 289 56.23 12.08 19.31
C VAL A 289 57.49 11.62 18.60
N GLN A 290 58.58 12.36 18.79
CA GLN A 290 59.90 11.94 18.31
C GLN A 290 60.30 10.64 19.02
N ASP A 291 60.91 9.71 18.29
CA ASP A 291 61.36 8.40 18.80
C ASP A 291 62.20 8.54 20.09
N SER A 292 63.08 9.53 20.15
CA SER A 292 63.93 9.78 21.33
C SER A 292 63.21 10.42 22.52
N TYR A 293 61.93 10.76 22.41
CA TYR A 293 61.19 11.46 23.47
C TYR A 293 60.40 10.48 24.33
N ASP A 294 60.90 10.24 25.54
CA ASP A 294 60.21 9.45 26.54
C ASP A 294 59.20 10.31 27.31
N ILE A 295 57.90 10.07 27.13
CA ILE A 295 56.83 10.86 27.75
C ILE A 295 56.84 10.61 29.28
N PRO A 296 57.05 11.62 30.14
CA PRO A 296 57.08 11.41 31.58
C PRO A 296 55.69 11.11 32.16
N ALA A 297 55.65 10.51 33.36
CA ALA A 297 54.39 10.37 34.08
C ALA A 297 53.78 11.75 34.37
N HIS A 298 52.46 11.86 34.35
CA HIS A 298 51.71 13.12 34.49
C HIS A 298 51.99 14.16 33.37
N ALA A 299 52.57 13.75 32.24
CA ALA A 299 52.62 14.60 31.06
C ALA A 299 51.23 14.72 30.42
N HIS A 300 50.83 15.95 30.08
CA HIS A 300 49.51 16.25 29.51
C HIS A 300 49.73 17.23 28.34
N PRO A 301 49.60 16.76 27.08
CA PRO A 301 49.69 17.62 25.90
C PRO A 301 48.47 18.53 25.72
#